data_AF-G3AMI4-F1
#
_entry.id   AF-G3AMI4-F1
#
_cell.length_a   1.000
_cell.length_b   1.000
_cell.length_c   1.000
_cell.angle_alpha   90.00
_cell.angle_beta   90.00
_cell.angle_gamma   90.00
#
_symmetry.space_group_name_H-M   'P 1'
#
loop_
_entity.id
_entity.type
_entity.pdbx_description
1 polymer ?
#
loop_
_entity_poly.entity_id
_entity_poly.type
_entity_poly.pdbx_seq_one_letter_code
_entity_poly.pdbx_strand_id
1 'polypeptide(L)'
;MTTITEIKGYHILPITLPNAHSTHYIYFKKHDAKQATSNRSLFIFNLPISTNITTLKKYFQDVAIGATIESFTPSLLTDHPEDIWISLTKLTSDLELANGDSEEASAKLPKNCGIVTFIDKAAFQLAFNALKKLSSNSTASNWPLITFNSNYYLQKYQNQVLDIEELSEYVSQSLVEFDRAEKESMEQLQQQTQLVDEDGFTLVVGSHRKTKAGI
;
A
#
# COMPACT_ATOMS: atom_id res chain seq x y z
N MET A 1 -34.09 8.51 16.12
CA MET A 1 -32.74 8.18 16.62
C MET A 1 -31.74 8.90 15.76
N THR A 2 -30.90 9.76 16.34
CA THR A 2 -29.86 10.49 15.61
C THR A 2 -28.79 9.50 15.17
N THR A 3 -28.70 9.21 13.87
CA THR A 3 -27.67 8.31 13.35
C THR A 3 -26.32 9.02 13.42
N ILE A 4 -25.32 8.35 14.00
CA ILE A 4 -23.96 8.87 14.05
C ILE A 4 -23.41 8.78 12.62
N THR A 5 -22.98 9.90 12.06
CA THR A 5 -22.47 9.98 10.68
C THR A 5 -20.97 10.20 10.62
N GLU A 6 -20.33 10.59 11.73
CA GLU A 6 -18.90 10.88 11.80
C GLU A 6 -18.30 10.57 13.18
N ILE A 7 -17.08 10.01 13.18
CA ILE A 7 -16.28 9.74 14.39
C ILE A 7 -14.85 10.21 14.15
N LYS A 8 -14.37 11.19 14.94
CA LYS A 8 -12.99 11.73 14.86
C LYS A 8 -12.54 12.13 13.44
N GLY A 9 -13.43 12.70 12.64
CA GLY A 9 -13.13 13.07 11.24
C GLY A 9 -13.36 11.96 10.21
N TYR A 10 -13.75 10.76 10.64
CA TYR A 10 -14.10 9.66 9.74
C TYR A 10 -15.59 9.59 9.52
N HIS A 11 -16.00 9.69 8.27
CA HIS A 11 -17.38 9.51 7.87
C HIS A 11 -17.75 8.02 7.87
N ILE A 12 -18.94 7.70 8.38
CA ILE A 12 -19.46 6.34 8.44
C ILE A 12 -20.27 6.06 7.19
N LEU A 13 -19.87 5.05 6.42
CA LEU A 13 -20.51 4.63 5.18
C LEU A 13 -21.17 3.26 5.37
N PRO A 14 -22.51 3.21 5.50
CA PRO A 14 -23.22 1.95 5.48
C PRO A 14 -23.17 1.36 4.06
N ILE A 15 -22.85 0.07 3.97
CA ILE A 15 -22.87 -0.68 2.72
C ILE A 15 -23.62 -2.00 2.89
N THR A 16 -24.19 -2.47 1.78
CA THR A 16 -24.85 -3.78 1.68
C THR A 16 -23.97 -4.71 0.87
N LEU A 17 -23.72 -5.91 1.41
CA LEU A 17 -23.00 -6.97 0.71
C LEU A 17 -24.00 -7.85 -0.07
N PRO A 18 -23.63 -8.39 -1.24
CA PRO A 18 -24.47 -9.33 -1.97
C PRO A 18 -24.81 -10.53 -1.09
N ASN A 19 -26.09 -10.93 -1.07
CA ASN A 19 -26.62 -12.04 -0.27
C ASN A 19 -26.52 -11.88 1.27
N ALA A 20 -26.13 -10.69 1.77
CA ALA A 20 -26.15 -10.39 3.19
C ALA A 20 -27.42 -9.63 3.57
N HIS A 21 -28.02 -10.01 4.70
CA HIS A 21 -29.13 -9.28 5.32
C HIS A 21 -28.66 -8.22 6.33
N SER A 22 -27.35 -8.06 6.49
CA SER A 22 -26.73 -7.11 7.41
C SER A 22 -26.05 -5.96 6.68
N THR A 23 -25.96 -4.82 7.36
CA THR A 23 -25.19 -3.66 6.92
C THR A 23 -23.76 -3.77 7.44
N HIS A 24 -22.80 -3.64 6.53
CA HIS A 24 -21.39 -3.48 6.88
C HIS A 24 -21.04 -1.99 6.87
N TYR A 25 -20.17 -1.53 7.77
CA TYR A 25 -19.82 -0.12 7.88
C TYR A 25 -18.35 0.09 7.49
N ILE A 26 -18.14 0.87 6.44
CA ILE A 26 -16.81 1.36 6.06
C ILE A 26 -16.62 2.75 6.65
N TYR A 27 -15.39 3.09 6.97
CA TYR A 27 -15.05 4.42 7.46
C TYR A 27 -14.06 5.07 6.51
N PHE A 28 -14.26 6.34 6.21
CA PHE A 28 -13.42 7.05 5.25
C PHE A 28 -13.12 8.48 5.67
N LYS A 29 -11.96 8.97 5.24
CA LYS A 29 -11.51 10.36 5.44
C LYS A 29 -10.58 10.75 4.29
N LYS A 30 -10.45 12.05 4.03
CA LYS A 30 -9.36 12.56 3.18
C LYS A 30 -8.02 12.09 3.73
N HIS A 31 -7.18 11.50 2.88
CA HIS A 31 -5.85 11.11 3.30
C HIS A 31 -4.96 12.36 3.35
N ASP A 32 -4.33 12.60 4.48
CA ASP A 32 -3.43 13.74 4.68
C ASP A 32 -1.99 13.22 4.77
N ALA A 33 -1.36 13.08 3.61
CA ALA A 33 0.06 12.73 3.51
C ALA A 33 0.90 13.97 3.22
N LYS A 34 2.17 13.94 3.62
CA LYS A 34 3.15 14.96 3.21
C LYS A 34 3.61 14.79 1.75
N GLN A 35 3.17 13.72 1.07
CA GLN A 35 3.51 13.42 -0.32
C GLN A 35 2.58 14.13 -1.32
N ALA A 36 3.05 14.31 -2.56
CA ALA A 36 2.36 15.05 -3.62
C ALA A 36 0.94 14.55 -3.96
N THR A 37 0.63 13.28 -3.65
CA THR A 37 -0.68 12.63 -3.90
C THR A 37 -1.73 12.91 -2.82
N SER A 38 -1.38 13.62 -1.74
CA SER A 38 -2.25 13.89 -0.60
C SER A 38 -3.58 14.56 -0.98
N ASN A 39 -3.56 15.51 -1.93
CA ASN A 39 -4.76 16.25 -2.32
C ASN A 39 -5.77 15.46 -3.18
N ARG A 40 -5.43 14.22 -3.57
CA ARG A 40 -6.21 13.36 -4.46
C ARG A 40 -6.36 11.93 -3.93
N SER A 41 -6.21 11.73 -2.62
CA SER A 41 -6.26 10.41 -1.99
C SER A 41 -7.27 10.32 -0.84
N LEU A 42 -7.87 9.14 -0.71
CA LEU A 42 -8.87 8.80 0.29
C LEU A 42 -8.34 7.66 1.14
N PHE A 43 -8.34 7.84 2.46
CA PHE A 43 -8.06 6.76 3.40
C PHE A 43 -9.37 6.08 3.78
N ILE A 44 -9.40 4.75 3.66
CA ILE A 44 -10.57 3.92 3.94
C ILE A 44 -10.18 2.75 4.83
N PHE A 45 -11.04 2.35 5.77
CA PHE A 45 -10.80 1.18 6.63
C PHE A 45 -12.06 0.42 6.99
N ASN A 46 -11.86 -0.77 7.54
CA ASN A 46 -12.87 -1.81 7.73
C ASN A 46 -13.46 -2.24 6.38
N LEU A 47 -12.61 -2.65 5.44
CA LEU A 47 -13.04 -3.03 4.10
C LEU A 47 -13.65 -4.44 4.08
N PRO A 48 -14.61 -4.71 3.19
CA PRO A 48 -15.05 -6.07 2.91
C PRO A 48 -13.90 -6.94 2.40
N ILE A 49 -14.03 -8.24 2.65
CA ILE A 49 -13.08 -9.25 2.20
C ILE A 49 -12.88 -9.18 0.67
N SER A 50 -11.63 -9.41 0.23
CA SER A 50 -11.24 -9.39 -1.19
C SER A 50 -11.51 -8.05 -1.90
N THR A 51 -11.51 -6.93 -1.16
CA THR A 51 -11.48 -5.61 -1.77
C THR A 51 -10.17 -5.41 -2.54
N ASN A 52 -10.28 -5.18 -3.84
CA ASN A 52 -9.16 -4.88 -4.73
C ASN A 52 -9.49 -3.65 -5.60
N ILE A 53 -8.54 -3.22 -6.44
CA ILE A 53 -8.72 -2.06 -7.32
C ILE A 53 -9.91 -2.21 -8.27
N THR A 54 -10.19 -3.42 -8.77
CA THR A 54 -11.32 -3.69 -9.67
C THR A 54 -12.66 -3.54 -8.93
N THR A 55 -12.73 -4.04 -7.70
CA THR A 55 -13.89 -3.88 -6.81
C THR A 55 -14.16 -2.41 -6.54
N LEU A 56 -13.13 -1.64 -6.19
CA LEU A 56 -13.26 -0.21 -5.94
C LEU A 56 -13.68 0.56 -7.20
N LYS A 57 -13.08 0.27 -8.36
CA LYS A 57 -13.46 0.89 -9.64
C LYS A 57 -14.95 0.68 -9.94
N LYS A 58 -15.47 -0.54 -9.77
CA LYS A 58 -16.91 -0.84 -9.92
C LYS A 58 -17.76 -0.06 -8.92
N TYR A 59 -17.36 -0.05 -7.65
CA TYR A 59 -18.09 0.67 -6.61
C TYR A 59 -18.20 2.18 -6.90
N PHE A 60 -17.09 2.82 -7.28
CA PHE A 60 -17.08 4.25 -7.59
C PHE A 60 -17.75 4.59 -8.92
N GLN A 61 -17.80 3.66 -9.88
CA GLN A 61 -18.62 3.83 -11.09
C GLN A 61 -20.11 3.94 -10.75
N ASP A 62 -20.59 3.18 -9.76
CA ASP A 62 -22.00 3.21 -9.35
C ASP A 62 -22.32 4.42 -8.46
N VAL A 63 -21.43 4.75 -7.52
CA VAL A 63 -21.70 5.77 -6.50
C VAL A 63 -21.30 7.19 -6.92
N ALA A 64 -20.29 7.32 -7.78
CA ALA A 64 -19.71 8.60 -8.16
C ALA A 64 -19.22 8.57 -9.62
N ILE A 65 -20.17 8.53 -10.56
CA ILE A 65 -19.90 8.50 -12.01
C ILE A 65 -18.91 9.60 -12.39
N GLY A 66 -17.76 9.20 -12.96
CA GLY A 66 -16.67 10.12 -13.35
C GLY A 66 -15.53 10.21 -12.34
N ALA A 67 -15.63 9.61 -11.15
CA ALA A 67 -14.54 9.53 -10.19
C ALA A 67 -13.57 8.39 -10.54
N THR A 68 -12.60 8.68 -11.40
CA THR A 68 -11.62 7.69 -11.86
C THR A 68 -10.50 7.44 -10.84
N ILE A 69 -10.30 6.16 -10.52
CA ILE A 69 -9.23 5.68 -9.62
C ILE A 69 -7.97 5.37 -10.41
N GLU A 70 -6.83 5.91 -9.97
CA GLU A 70 -5.50 5.60 -10.48
C GLU A 70 -4.98 4.30 -9.86
N SER A 71 -4.90 4.26 -8.53
CA SER A 71 -4.30 3.15 -7.79
C SER A 71 -5.00 2.91 -6.45
N PHE A 72 -4.82 1.69 -5.93
CA PHE A 72 -5.26 1.30 -4.60
C PHE A 72 -4.07 0.67 -3.87
N THR A 73 -3.74 1.23 -2.71
CA THR A 73 -2.64 0.79 -1.85
C THR A 73 -3.26 0.13 -0.61
N PRO A 74 -3.44 -1.20 -0.58
CA PRO A 74 -3.94 -1.90 0.59
C PRO A 74 -2.86 -2.02 1.68
N SER A 75 -3.28 -2.17 2.93
CA SER A 75 -2.35 -2.54 4.01
C SER A 75 -1.80 -3.94 3.80
N LEU A 76 -0.48 -4.10 3.97
CA LEU A 76 0.19 -5.41 3.99
C LEU A 76 -0.25 -6.27 5.18
N LEU A 77 -0.93 -5.71 6.18
CA LEU A 77 -1.48 -6.46 7.31
C LEU A 77 -2.86 -7.05 7.02
N THR A 78 -3.48 -6.67 5.90
CA THR A 78 -4.77 -7.22 5.49
C THR A 78 -4.58 -8.71 5.19
N ASP A 79 -5.39 -9.56 5.82
CA ASP A 79 -5.31 -11.02 5.75
C ASP A 79 -4.05 -11.66 6.36
N HIS A 80 -3.19 -10.87 7.03
CA HIS A 80 -2.08 -11.41 7.81
C HIS A 80 -2.49 -11.68 9.27
N PRO A 81 -1.98 -12.78 9.88
CA PRO A 81 -2.28 -13.10 11.28
C PRO A 81 -1.65 -12.09 12.23
N GLU A 82 -0.49 -11.54 11.86
CA GLU A 82 0.23 -10.55 12.64
C GLU A 82 -0.40 -9.16 12.53
N ASP A 83 -0.11 -8.32 13.52
CA ASP A 83 -0.61 -6.94 13.59
C ASP A 83 0.47 -5.89 13.28
N ILE A 84 1.71 -6.33 13.03
CA ILE A 84 2.87 -5.47 12.73
C ILE A 84 3.58 -6.01 11.51
N TRP A 85 3.86 -5.14 10.55
CA TRP A 85 4.64 -5.49 9.37
C TRP A 85 6.09 -5.05 9.59
N ILE A 86 7.01 -6.00 9.51
CA ILE A 86 8.44 -5.76 9.69
C ILE A 86 9.17 -6.19 8.42
N SER A 87 9.73 -5.22 7.70
CA SER A 87 10.61 -5.51 6.56
C SER A 87 11.98 -5.92 7.09
N LEU A 88 12.26 -7.24 7.10
CA LEU A 88 13.56 -7.76 7.52
C LEU A 88 14.68 -7.26 6.60
N THR A 89 14.42 -7.14 5.28
CA THR A 89 15.37 -6.59 4.31
C THR A 89 15.78 -5.17 4.69
N LYS A 90 14.83 -4.29 5.06
CA LYS A 90 15.17 -2.92 5.49
C LYS A 90 15.92 -2.88 6.83
N LEU A 91 15.75 -3.89 7.68
CA LEU A 91 16.44 -3.98 8.97
C LEU A 91 17.86 -4.53 8.87
N THR A 92 18.15 -5.35 7.85
CA THR A 92 19.44 -6.04 7.72
C THR A 92 20.28 -5.57 6.54
N SER A 93 19.66 -4.95 5.53
CA SER A 93 20.34 -4.47 4.33
C SER A 93 20.61 -2.97 4.44
N ASP A 94 21.88 -2.59 4.26
CA ASP A 94 22.30 -1.20 4.09
C ASP A 94 22.18 -0.73 2.62
N LEU A 95 21.83 -1.64 1.71
CA LEU A 95 21.64 -1.32 0.30
C LEU A 95 20.27 -0.69 0.12
N GLU A 96 20.22 0.51 -0.47
CA GLU A 96 18.99 1.10 -0.99
C GLU A 96 18.56 0.33 -2.23
N LEU A 97 17.95 -0.82 -2.00
CA LEU A 97 17.17 -1.51 -3.01
C LEU A 97 15.95 -0.62 -3.29
N ALA A 98 15.63 -0.43 -4.56
CA ALA A 98 14.50 0.38 -5.01
C ALA A 98 13.17 -0.25 -4.59
N ASN A 99 12.86 -0.23 -3.30
CA ASN A 99 11.54 -0.53 -2.81
C ASN A 99 10.65 0.61 -3.28
N GLY A 100 9.68 0.31 -4.15
CA GLY A 100 8.79 1.35 -4.68
C GLY A 100 8.07 2.08 -3.55
N ASP A 101 7.85 3.39 -3.72
CA ASP A 101 7.15 4.26 -2.75
C ASP A 101 5.81 3.67 -2.27
N SER A 102 5.15 2.86 -3.11
CA SER A 102 3.89 2.18 -2.79
C SER A 102 4.02 1.10 -1.72
N GLU A 103 5.13 0.36 -1.69
CA GLU A 103 5.34 -0.72 -0.72
C GLU A 103 5.63 -0.15 0.66
N GLU A 104 6.41 0.94 0.73
CA GLU A 104 6.65 1.64 1.99
C GLU A 104 5.35 2.26 2.55
N ALA A 105 4.49 2.81 1.68
CA ALA A 105 3.18 3.28 2.10
C ALA A 105 2.31 2.13 2.64
N SER A 106 2.28 0.98 1.95
CA SER A 106 1.49 -0.20 2.32
C SER A 106 1.94 -0.80 3.66
N ALA A 107 3.25 -0.79 3.93
CA ALA A 107 3.87 -1.26 5.17
C ALA A 107 3.50 -0.41 6.40
N LYS A 108 3.25 0.89 6.20
CA LYS A 108 2.89 1.83 7.28
C LYS A 108 1.39 1.79 7.62
N LEU A 109 0.57 1.13 6.80
CA LEU A 109 -0.87 1.10 6.97
C LEU A 109 -1.32 0.06 8.02
N PRO A 110 -2.18 0.43 8.98
CA PRO A 110 -2.78 -0.52 9.91
C PRO A 110 -3.62 -1.61 9.23
N LYS A 111 -3.98 -2.65 9.98
CA LYS A 111 -4.81 -3.76 9.48
C LYS A 111 -6.15 -3.31 8.91
N ASN A 112 -6.55 -3.96 7.82
CA ASN A 112 -7.84 -3.76 7.15
C ASN A 112 -8.13 -2.30 6.77
N CYS A 113 -7.11 -1.61 6.24
CA CYS A 113 -7.25 -0.29 5.64
C CYS A 113 -6.53 -0.19 4.30
N GLY A 114 -6.79 0.89 3.59
CA GLY A 114 -6.13 1.19 2.33
C GLY A 114 -6.26 2.64 1.93
N ILE A 115 -5.43 3.04 0.98
CA ILE A 115 -5.46 4.37 0.36
C ILE A 115 -5.92 4.21 -1.08
N VAL A 116 -6.98 4.92 -1.44
CA VAL A 116 -7.47 5.04 -2.82
C VAL A 116 -6.97 6.35 -3.40
N THR A 117 -6.20 6.27 -4.47
CA THR A 117 -5.65 7.43 -5.15
C THR A 117 -6.42 7.68 -6.45
N PHE A 118 -6.98 8.87 -6.60
CA PHE A 118 -7.75 9.29 -7.77
C PHE A 118 -6.85 9.98 -8.78
N ILE A 119 -7.21 9.90 -10.07
CA ILE A 119 -6.40 10.45 -11.16
C ILE A 119 -6.09 11.94 -10.98
N ASP A 120 -7.05 12.70 -10.44
CA ASP A 120 -6.91 14.12 -10.17
C ASP A 120 -7.72 14.55 -8.94
N LYS A 121 -7.59 15.83 -8.59
CA LYS A 121 -8.30 16.44 -7.46
C LYS A 121 -9.81 16.51 -7.70
N ALA A 122 -10.28 16.66 -8.94
CA ALA A 122 -11.69 16.78 -9.26
C ALA A 122 -12.42 15.45 -9.07
N ALA A 123 -11.86 14.36 -9.59
CA ALA A 123 -12.31 12.98 -9.38
C ALA A 123 -12.38 12.63 -7.89
N PHE A 124 -11.35 13.02 -7.12
CA PHE A 124 -11.37 12.86 -5.67
C PHE A 124 -12.49 13.65 -4.99
N GLN A 125 -12.66 14.94 -5.30
CA GLN A 125 -13.74 15.73 -4.69
C GLN A 125 -15.11 15.18 -5.04
N LEU A 126 -15.30 14.71 -6.27
CA LEU A 126 -16.54 14.09 -6.73
C LEU A 126 -16.87 12.84 -5.91
N ALA A 127 -15.91 11.91 -5.81
CA ALA A 127 -16.03 10.72 -4.97
C ALA A 127 -16.29 11.08 -3.51
N PHE A 128 -15.47 11.95 -2.92
CA PHE A 128 -15.58 12.32 -1.50
C PHE A 128 -16.94 12.93 -1.17
N ASN A 129 -17.46 13.82 -2.02
CA ASN A 129 -18.76 14.46 -1.81
C ASN A 129 -19.92 13.46 -1.97
N ALA A 130 -19.82 12.53 -2.94
CA ALA A 130 -20.82 11.47 -3.12
C ALA A 130 -20.88 10.55 -1.88
N LEU A 131 -19.72 10.07 -1.40
CA LEU A 131 -19.65 9.25 -0.19
C LEU A 131 -20.13 10.01 1.05
N LYS A 132 -19.77 11.29 1.18
CA LYS A 132 -20.23 12.13 2.30
C LYS A 132 -21.74 12.32 2.29
N LYS A 133 -22.36 12.44 1.11
CA LYS A 133 -23.82 12.49 0.97
C LYS A 133 -24.48 11.18 1.40
N LEU A 134 -23.94 10.03 0.98
CA LEU A 134 -24.43 8.71 1.41
C LEU A 134 -24.31 8.51 2.92
N SER A 135 -23.17 8.90 3.49
CA SER A 135 -22.92 8.86 4.94
C SER A 135 -23.91 9.73 5.71
N SER A 136 -24.10 10.98 5.27
CA SER A 136 -25.01 11.94 5.91
C SER A 136 -26.46 11.47 5.89
N ASN A 137 -26.88 10.85 4.78
CA ASN A 137 -28.23 10.30 4.62
C ASN A 137 -28.37 8.89 5.20
N SER A 138 -27.30 8.31 5.78
CA SER A 138 -27.25 6.90 6.23
C SER A 138 -27.79 5.92 5.17
N THR A 139 -27.58 6.23 3.88
CA THR A 139 -28.09 5.44 2.76
C THR A 139 -27.11 4.34 2.44
N ALA A 140 -27.56 3.09 2.57
CA ALA A 140 -26.73 1.94 2.25
C ALA A 140 -26.52 1.82 0.73
N SER A 141 -25.25 1.79 0.32
CA SER A 141 -24.88 1.51 -1.08
C SER A 141 -24.43 0.06 -1.24
N ASN A 142 -24.74 -0.55 -2.39
CA ASN A 142 -24.30 -1.91 -2.70
C ASN A 142 -22.79 -1.94 -2.93
N TRP A 143 -22.09 -2.82 -2.21
CA TRP A 143 -20.67 -3.07 -2.43
C TRP A 143 -20.49 -4.26 -3.39
N PRO A 144 -19.74 -4.11 -4.48
CA PRO A 144 -19.46 -5.23 -5.37
C PRO A 144 -18.62 -6.28 -4.63
N LEU A 145 -19.01 -7.54 -4.73
CA LEU A 145 -18.27 -8.66 -4.14
C LEU A 145 -18.02 -9.71 -5.21
N ILE A 146 -16.83 -10.32 -5.18
CA ILE A 146 -16.55 -11.50 -6.00
C ILE A 146 -17.29 -12.71 -5.43
N THR A 147 -17.67 -13.64 -6.27
CA THR A 147 -18.31 -14.88 -5.83
C THR A 147 -17.26 -15.85 -5.32
N PHE A 148 -17.34 -16.21 -4.04
CA PHE A 148 -16.48 -17.22 -3.41
C PHE A 148 -17.00 -18.64 -3.69
N ASN A 149 -16.73 -19.16 -4.88
CA ASN A 149 -17.06 -20.55 -5.25
C ASN A 149 -15.84 -21.47 -5.13
N SER A 150 -16.04 -22.77 -5.37
CA SER A 150 -14.94 -23.76 -5.37
C SER A 150 -13.82 -23.41 -6.36
N ASN A 151 -14.17 -22.86 -7.53
CA ASN A 151 -13.19 -22.45 -8.54
C ASN A 151 -12.28 -21.31 -8.03
N TYR A 152 -12.84 -20.34 -7.29
CA TYR A 152 -12.04 -19.27 -6.67
C TYR A 152 -10.98 -19.83 -5.72
N TYR A 153 -11.34 -20.77 -4.85
CA TYR A 153 -10.39 -21.38 -3.92
C TYR A 153 -9.36 -22.27 -4.62
N LEU A 154 -9.77 -22.98 -5.68
CA LEU A 154 -8.87 -23.80 -6.49
C LEU A 154 -7.84 -22.93 -7.22
N GLN A 155 -8.27 -21.83 -7.84
CA GLN A 155 -7.35 -20.86 -8.45
C GLN A 155 -6.42 -20.23 -7.41
N LYS A 156 -6.95 -19.86 -6.23
CA LYS A 156 -6.12 -19.32 -5.14
C LYS A 156 -5.05 -20.31 -4.70
N TYR A 157 -5.37 -21.61 -4.64
CA TYR A 157 -4.42 -22.67 -4.33
C TYR A 157 -3.39 -22.87 -5.44
N GLN A 158 -3.82 -22.90 -6.71
CA GLN A 158 -2.91 -23.03 -7.86
C GLN A 158 -1.91 -21.87 -7.94
N ASN A 159 -2.35 -20.65 -7.64
CA ASN A 159 -1.48 -19.47 -7.62
C ASN A 159 -0.43 -19.49 -6.48
N GLN A 160 -0.51 -20.43 -5.54
CA GLN A 160 0.57 -20.64 -4.56
C GLN A 160 1.77 -21.37 -5.17
N VAL A 161 1.55 -22.09 -6.28
CA VAL A 161 2.61 -22.74 -7.04
C VAL A 161 3.15 -21.71 -8.04
N LEU A 162 4.38 -21.28 -7.82
CA LEU A 162 5.07 -20.34 -8.70
C LEU A 162 5.56 -21.05 -9.95
N ASP A 163 5.56 -20.33 -11.07
CA ASP A 163 6.20 -20.77 -12.30
C ASP A 163 7.72 -20.78 -12.13
N ILE A 164 8.36 -21.87 -12.58
CA ILE A 164 9.79 -22.11 -12.29
C ILE A 164 10.65 -21.17 -13.13
N GLU A 165 10.27 -20.96 -14.38
CA GLU A 165 10.97 -20.11 -15.34
C GLU A 165 10.88 -18.65 -14.91
N GLU A 166 9.68 -18.16 -14.57
CA GLU A 166 9.47 -16.79 -14.06
C GLU A 166 10.26 -16.54 -12.77
N LEU A 167 10.22 -17.49 -11.83
CA LEU A 167 10.97 -17.37 -10.58
C LEU A 167 12.49 -17.34 -10.81
N SER A 168 12.98 -18.19 -11.72
CA SER A 168 14.41 -18.25 -12.06
C SER A 168 14.90 -16.94 -12.68
N GLU A 169 14.12 -16.36 -13.60
CA GLU A 169 14.43 -15.06 -14.21
C GLU A 169 14.43 -13.94 -13.16
N TYR A 170 13.39 -13.88 -12.32
CA TYR A 170 13.29 -12.88 -11.24
C TYR A 170 14.46 -12.95 -10.26
N VAL A 171 14.84 -14.15 -9.82
CA VAL A 171 15.99 -14.35 -8.91
C VAL A 171 17.28 -13.95 -9.61
N SER A 172 17.48 -14.33 -10.88
CA SER A 172 18.67 -13.99 -11.64
C SER A 172 18.82 -12.47 -11.79
N GLN A 173 17.74 -11.76 -12.11
CA GLN A 173 17.74 -10.30 -12.16
C GLN A 173 18.02 -9.69 -10.79
N SER A 174 17.39 -10.21 -9.73
CA SER A 174 17.60 -9.73 -8.35
C SER A 174 19.06 -9.88 -7.91
N LEU A 175 19.75 -10.95 -8.31
CA LEU A 175 21.18 -11.16 -8.04
C LEU A 175 22.04 -10.13 -8.78
N VAL A 176 21.75 -9.86 -10.05
CA VAL A 176 22.46 -8.83 -10.82
C VAL A 176 22.29 -7.44 -10.21
N GLU A 177 21.07 -7.10 -9.78
CA GLU A 177 20.78 -5.83 -9.12
C GLU A 177 21.48 -5.72 -7.76
N PHE A 178 21.51 -6.81 -7.00
CA PHE A 178 22.22 -6.87 -5.72
C PHE A 178 23.74 -6.69 -5.91
N ASP A 179 24.36 -7.40 -6.84
CA ASP A 179 25.81 -7.30 -7.12
C ASP A 179 26.18 -5.88 -7.56
N ARG A 180 25.32 -5.24 -8.37
CA ARG A 180 25.50 -3.83 -8.77
C ARG A 180 25.46 -2.91 -7.54
N ALA A 181 24.44 -3.04 -6.70
CA ALA A 181 24.30 -2.22 -5.50
C ALA A 181 25.44 -2.45 -4.49
N GLU A 182 25.91 -3.70 -4.33
CA GLU A 182 27.06 -4.02 -3.48
C GLU A 182 28.33 -3.33 -3.99
N LYS A 183 28.58 -3.38 -5.30
CA LYS A 183 29.72 -2.72 -5.93
C LYS A 183 29.69 -1.21 -5.76
N GLU A 184 28.54 -0.58 -6.00
CA GLU A 184 28.36 0.87 -5.82
C GLU A 184 28.64 1.29 -4.36
N SER A 185 28.14 0.52 -3.39
CA SER A 185 28.39 0.76 -1.97
C SER A 185 29.88 0.67 -1.61
N MET A 186 30.59 -0.34 -2.13
CA MET A 186 32.03 -0.49 -1.94
C MET A 186 32.83 0.68 -2.54
N GLU A 187 32.47 1.12 -3.75
CA GLU A 187 33.11 2.26 -4.41
C GLU A 187 32.90 3.57 -3.64
N GLN A 188 31.69 3.81 -3.14
CA GLN A 188 31.38 4.98 -2.30
C GLN A 188 32.18 4.98 -0.99
N LEU A 189 32.35 3.81 -0.35
CA LEU A 189 33.15 3.66 0.86
C LEU A 189 34.64 3.97 0.59
N GLN A 190 35.17 3.50 -0.54
CA GLN A 190 36.55 3.79 -0.94
C GLN A 190 36.75 5.28 -1.24
N GLN A 191 35.79 5.93 -1.90
CA GLN A 191 35.83 7.38 -2.14
C GLN A 191 35.81 8.17 -0.82
N GLN A 192 34.97 7.76 0.15
CA GLN A 192 34.94 8.39 1.48
C GLN A 192 36.25 8.23 2.25
N THR A 193 36.97 7.13 2.06
CA THR A 193 38.30 6.89 2.68
C THR A 193 39.35 7.87 2.16
N GLN A 194 39.22 8.31 0.90
CA GLN A 194 40.15 9.24 0.26
C GLN A 194 39.86 10.72 0.57
N LEU A 195 38.65 11.02 1.05
CA LEU A 195 38.27 12.37 1.45
C LEU A 195 38.84 12.68 2.84
N VAL A 196 39.52 13.83 2.93
CA VAL A 196 40.03 14.40 4.18
C VAL A 196 38.99 15.42 4.68
N ASP A 197 38.65 15.38 5.96
CA ASP A 197 37.69 16.31 6.56
C ASP A 197 38.29 17.71 6.82
N GLU A 198 37.46 18.64 7.32
CA GLU A 198 37.88 20.03 7.62
C GLU A 198 39.00 20.12 8.67
N ASP A 199 39.14 19.10 9.53
CA ASP A 199 40.15 19.02 10.60
C ASP A 199 41.40 18.22 10.19
N GLY A 200 41.42 17.65 8.98
CA GLY A 200 42.56 16.90 8.44
C GLY A 200 42.54 15.38 8.69
N PHE A 201 41.44 14.82 9.19
CA PHE A 201 41.30 13.37 9.42
C PHE A 201 40.75 12.64 8.20
N THR A 202 41.16 11.38 8.04
CA THR A 202 40.65 10.45 7.02
C THR A 202 39.88 9.31 7.67
N LEU A 203 38.84 8.83 6.98
CA LEU A 203 38.07 7.67 7.43
C LEU A 203 38.92 6.40 7.29
N VAL A 204 39.13 5.63 8.37
CA VAL A 204 39.83 4.34 8.31
C VAL A 204 38.81 3.21 8.14
N VAL A 205 38.95 2.45 7.05
CA VAL A 205 38.10 1.28 6.76
C VAL A 205 38.93 0.00 6.69
N GLY A 206 38.37 -1.10 7.18
CA GLY A 206 39.02 -2.42 7.08
C GLY A 206 39.01 -2.96 5.65
N SER A 207 40.03 -3.75 5.29
CA SER A 207 40.24 -4.25 3.91
C SER A 207 39.12 -5.12 3.35
N HIS A 208 38.31 -5.73 4.21
CA HIS A 208 37.19 -6.60 3.82
C HIS A 208 35.81 -5.97 4.09
N ARG A 209 35.77 -4.70 4.49
CA ARG A 209 34.52 -4.02 4.82
C ARG A 209 33.81 -3.60 3.53
N LYS A 210 32.51 -3.91 3.45
CA LYS A 210 31.68 -3.62 2.28
C LYS A 210 30.69 -2.48 2.48
N THR A 211 30.27 -2.22 3.72
CA THR A 211 29.30 -1.17 4.04
C THR A 211 29.75 -0.30 5.22
N LYS A 212 29.09 0.85 5.38
CA LYS A 212 29.38 1.85 6.41
C LYS A 212 28.82 1.48 7.80
N ALA A 213 27.91 0.51 7.90
CA ALA A 213 27.24 0.19 9.16
C ALA A 213 28.23 -0.23 10.27
N GLY A 214 28.15 0.46 11.41
CA GLY A 214 29.01 0.23 12.59
C GLY A 214 30.36 0.94 12.56
N ILE A 215 30.50 2.08 11.85
CA ILE A 215 31.59 3.06 12.01
C ILE A 215 31.09 4.19 12.90
#